data_AF-A0A6D2LK16-F1
#
_entry.id   AF-A0A6D2LK16-F1
#
_cell.length_a   1.000
_cell.length_b   1.000
_cell.length_c   1.000
_cell.angle_alpha   90.00
_cell.angle_beta   90.00
_cell.angle_gamma   90.00
#
_symmetry.space_group_name_H-M   'P 1'
#
loop_
_entity.id
_entity.type
_entity.pdbx_description
1 polymer ?
#
loop_
_entity_poly.entity_id
_entity_poly.type
_entity_poly.pdbx_seq_one_letter_code
_entity_poly.pdbx_strand_id
1 'polypeptide(L)'
;MRSIKFVRKKLSDGQTRPVKFKILAFLVFGRPTRDCLFADPARDGISLLKIWNMNKFTGIVGVFNCQGAGWCKDTKKNRIHDNSPGTLTGSVRADDADHISQVAGADWSGDSIVYAYKSRKQK
;
A
#
# COMPACT_ATOMS: atom_id res chain seq x y z
N MET A 1 -16.20 7.89 19.57
CA MET A 1 -17.05 8.71 18.68
C MET A 1 -16.30 8.97 17.39
N ARG A 2 -16.62 8.30 16.26
CA ARG A 2 -15.94 8.53 14.98
C ARG A 2 -16.64 9.68 14.24
N SER A 3 -16.00 10.83 14.16
CA SER A 3 -16.48 11.97 13.36
C SER A 3 -16.33 11.66 11.87
N ILE A 4 -17.44 11.66 11.13
CA ILE A 4 -17.43 11.58 9.67
C ILE A 4 -17.22 12.99 9.14
N LYS A 5 -16.02 13.29 8.61
CA LYS A 5 -15.76 14.54 7.88
C LYS A 5 -16.28 14.41 6.45
N PHE A 6 -17.20 15.28 6.05
CA PHE A 6 -17.65 15.36 4.66
C PHE A 6 -16.67 16.17 3.82
N VAL A 7 -16.14 15.57 2.75
CA VAL A 7 -15.32 16.28 1.76
C VAL A 7 -16.25 16.92 0.73
N ARG A 8 -16.14 18.24 0.53
CA ARG A 8 -16.89 18.99 -0.51
C ARG A 8 -15.98 19.25 -1.71
N LYS A 9 -16.50 19.05 -2.92
CA LYS A 9 -15.82 19.47 -4.16
C LYS A 9 -16.40 20.82 -4.59
N LYS A 10 -15.52 21.78 -4.88
CA LYS A 10 -15.88 23.08 -5.46
C LYS A 10 -15.95 22.91 -6.98
N LEU A 11 -17.10 23.24 -7.57
CA LEU A 11 -17.32 23.20 -9.01
C LEU A 11 -16.86 24.53 -9.64
N SER A 12 -16.70 24.54 -10.96
CA SER A 12 -16.25 25.71 -11.73
C SER A 12 -17.21 26.90 -11.66
N ASP A 13 -18.47 26.66 -11.29
CA ASP A 13 -19.51 27.66 -11.03
C ASP A 13 -19.42 28.27 -9.61
N GLY A 14 -18.41 27.90 -8.83
CA GLY A 14 -18.21 28.37 -7.45
C GLY A 14 -19.09 27.66 -6.41
N GLN A 15 -20.03 26.79 -6.82
CA GLN A 15 -20.85 26.01 -5.88
C GLN A 15 -20.04 24.87 -5.23
N THR A 16 -20.37 24.58 -3.98
CA THR A 16 -19.88 23.36 -3.31
C THR A 16 -21.02 22.36 -3.24
N ARG A 17 -20.78 21.14 -3.73
CA ARG A 17 -21.75 20.03 -3.61
C ARG A 17 -21.16 18.92 -2.73
N PRO A 18 -21.99 18.26 -1.91
CA PRO A 18 -21.53 17.12 -1.12
C PRO A 18 -21.12 16.01 -2.07
N VAL A 19 -19.86 15.58 -1.98
CA VAL A 19 -19.41 14.40 -2.72
C VAL A 19 -19.64 13.19 -1.82
N LYS A 20 -20.46 12.26 -2.28
CA LYS A 20 -20.60 10.96 -1.60
C LYS A 20 -19.37 10.12 -1.95
N PHE A 21 -18.37 10.15 -1.07
CA PHE A 21 -17.29 9.17 -1.10
C PHE A 21 -17.70 7.97 -0.24
N LYS A 22 -17.73 6.78 -0.84
CA LYS A 22 -17.92 5.54 -0.09
C LYS A 22 -16.54 5.10 0.40
N ILE A 23 -16.26 5.33 1.69
CA ILE A 23 -15.07 4.77 2.32
C ILE A 23 -15.34 3.29 2.54
N LEU A 24 -14.56 2.42 1.89
CA LEU A 24 -14.64 0.99 2.12
C LEU A 24 -13.77 0.67 3.34
N ALA A 25 -14.42 0.31 4.45
CA ALA A 25 -13.71 -0.09 5.65
C ALA A 25 -12.99 -1.42 5.40
N PHE A 26 -11.69 -1.45 5.68
CA PHE A 26 -10.88 -2.65 5.61
C PHE A 26 -11.22 -3.59 6.77
N LEU A 27 -11.17 -4.89 6.51
CA LEU A 27 -11.54 -5.92 7.49
C LEU A 27 -10.44 -6.14 8.54
N VAL A 28 -9.18 -5.84 8.18
CA VAL A 28 -8.00 -6.05 9.01
C VAL A 28 -7.02 -4.88 8.87
N PHE A 29 -6.05 -4.79 9.78
CA PHE A 29 -4.89 -3.93 9.58
C PHE A 29 -4.05 -4.46 8.40
N GLY A 30 -3.37 -3.54 7.69
CA GLY A 30 -2.46 -3.94 6.62
C GLY A 30 -1.39 -4.89 7.15
N ARG A 31 -1.17 -6.00 6.45
CA ARG A 31 -0.21 -7.06 6.80
C ARG A 31 0.95 -7.03 5.81
N PRO A 32 2.19 -7.31 6.24
CA PRO A 32 3.25 -7.65 5.29
C PRO A 32 2.81 -8.83 4.41
N THR A 33 3.14 -8.78 3.12
CA THR A 33 3.00 -9.97 2.27
C THR A 33 4.01 -11.05 2.68
N ARG A 34 3.72 -12.32 2.35
CA ARG A 34 4.51 -13.47 2.82
C ARG A 34 5.98 -13.40 2.40
N ASP A 35 6.24 -12.90 1.20
CA ASP A 35 7.59 -12.71 0.64
C ASP A 35 8.42 -11.62 1.34
N CYS A 36 7.79 -10.76 2.15
CA CYS A 36 8.47 -9.74 2.96
C CYS A 36 8.73 -10.16 4.41
N LEU A 37 8.21 -11.30 4.87
CA LEU A 37 8.19 -11.66 6.30
C LEU A 37 9.59 -11.80 6.92
N PHE A 38 10.57 -12.23 6.13
CA PHE A 38 11.95 -12.48 6.55
C PHE A 38 12.97 -11.58 5.85
N ALA A 39 12.51 -10.55 5.14
CA ALA A 39 13.35 -9.57 4.50
C ALA A 39 13.60 -8.35 5.42
N ASP A 40 14.72 -7.65 5.24
CA ASP A 40 14.92 -6.31 5.82
C ASP A 40 14.77 -5.25 4.72
N PRO A 41 13.52 -4.86 4.37
CA PRO A 41 13.25 -3.94 3.27
C PRO A 41 13.77 -2.50 3.50
N ALA A 42 14.35 -2.23 4.68
CA ALA A 42 14.96 -0.95 4.99
C ALA A 42 16.48 -0.92 4.75
N ARG A 43 17.16 -2.08 4.65
CA ARG A 43 18.63 -2.14 4.68
C ARG A 43 19.29 -3.18 3.78
N ASP A 44 18.57 -4.20 3.32
CA ASP A 44 19.17 -5.27 2.53
C ASP A 44 19.53 -4.87 1.08
N GLY A 45 19.16 -3.67 0.65
CA GLY A 45 19.46 -3.14 -0.68
C GLY A 45 18.72 -3.84 -1.82
N ILE A 46 17.81 -4.78 -1.53
CA ILE A 46 17.15 -5.60 -2.57
C ILE A 46 15.65 -5.72 -2.36
N SER A 47 15.16 -5.69 -1.12
CA SER A 47 13.76 -5.97 -0.82
C SER A 47 12.91 -4.72 -0.80
N LEU A 48 11.70 -4.84 -1.35
CA LEU A 48 10.63 -3.86 -1.26
C LEU A 48 9.75 -4.20 -0.06
N LEU A 49 9.30 -3.20 0.69
CA LEU A 49 8.26 -3.40 1.69
C LEU A 49 6.91 -3.48 0.97
N LYS A 50 6.22 -4.61 1.10
CA LYS A 50 4.90 -4.82 0.51
C LYS A 50 3.88 -5.01 1.64
N ILE A 51 2.87 -4.15 1.66
CA ILE A 51 1.78 -4.19 2.66
C ILE A 51 0.49 -4.47 1.93
N TRP A 52 -0.14 -5.59 2.26
CA TRP A 52 -1.44 -5.99 1.76
C TRP A 52 -2.55 -5.59 2.74
N ASN A 53 -3.64 -5.03 2.22
CA ASN A 53 -4.85 -4.81 2.98
C ASN A 53 -6.09 -5.18 2.16
N MET A 54 -7.10 -5.77 2.79
CA MET A 54 -8.28 -6.32 2.11
C MET A 54 -9.60 -5.88 2.74
N ASN A 55 -10.64 -5.86 1.91
CA ASN A 55 -12.03 -5.69 2.30
C ASN A 55 -12.86 -6.85 1.73
N LYS A 56 -14.20 -6.80 1.89
CA LYS A 56 -15.11 -7.86 1.46
C LYS A 56 -15.08 -8.16 -0.06
N PHE A 57 -14.59 -7.24 -0.88
CA PHE A 57 -14.71 -7.30 -2.35
C PHE A 57 -13.37 -7.31 -3.08
N THR A 58 -12.31 -6.77 -2.47
CA THR A 58 -11.00 -6.63 -3.11
C THR A 58 -9.90 -6.40 -2.07
N GLY A 59 -8.66 -6.29 -2.50
CA GLY A 59 -7.58 -5.77 -1.67
C GLY A 59 -6.60 -4.90 -2.44
N ILE A 60 -5.71 -4.26 -1.69
CA ILE A 60 -4.73 -3.29 -2.17
C ILE A 60 -3.36 -3.71 -1.63
N VAL A 61 -2.38 -3.85 -2.53
CA VAL A 61 -0.96 -3.96 -2.16
C VAL A 61 -0.33 -2.58 -2.30
N GLY A 62 0.22 -2.06 -1.21
CA GLY A 62 1.18 -0.95 -1.25
C GLY A 62 2.60 -1.49 -1.36
N VAL A 63 3.39 -0.98 -2.31
CA VAL A 63 4.79 -1.38 -2.52
C VAL A 63 5.68 -0.16 -2.31
N PHE A 64 6.65 -0.28 -1.41
CA PHE A 64 7.48 0.83 -0.96
C PHE A 64 8.96 0.48 -1.05
N ASN A 65 9.74 1.38 -1.65
CA ASN A 65 11.19 1.38 -1.49
C ASN A 65 11.49 2.09 -0.16
N CYS A 66 11.95 1.34 0.83
CA CYS A 66 12.26 1.86 2.17
C CYS A 66 13.77 1.99 2.43
N GLN A 67 14.59 1.87 1.39
CA GLN A 67 16.04 1.93 1.50
C GLN A 67 16.50 3.37 1.79
N GLY A 68 17.64 3.50 2.45
CA GLY A 68 18.35 4.77 2.66
C GLY A 68 18.03 5.52 3.95
N ALA A 69 16.91 5.21 4.63
CA ALA A 69 16.64 5.73 5.96
C ALA A 69 15.97 4.71 6.87
N GLY A 70 16.32 4.73 8.16
CA GLY A 70 15.75 3.80 9.14
C GLY A 70 15.75 4.37 10.56
N TRP A 71 14.94 3.77 11.43
CA TRP A 71 14.88 4.16 12.84
C TRP A 71 16.15 3.71 13.58
N CYS A 72 16.85 4.67 14.19
CA CYS A 72 17.98 4.40 15.08
C CYS A 72 17.50 4.29 16.52
N LYS A 73 17.72 3.13 17.16
CA LYS A 73 17.30 2.89 18.54
C LYS A 73 18.03 3.78 19.55
N ASP A 74 19.32 4.04 19.32
CA ASP A 74 20.16 4.78 20.24
C ASP A 74 19.81 6.27 20.26
N THR A 75 19.73 6.87 19.08
CA THR A 75 19.43 8.30 18.94
C THR A 75 17.93 8.60 18.96
N LYS A 76 17.07 7.57 18.98
CA LYS A 76 15.60 7.65 18.91
C LYS A 76 15.12 8.60 17.80
N LYS A 77 15.77 8.53 16.64
CA LYS A 77 15.50 9.38 15.48
C LYS A 77 15.65 8.57 14.20
N ASN A 78 14.96 8.99 13.14
CA ASN A 78 15.24 8.49 11.80
C ASN A 78 16.64 8.95 11.39
N ARG A 79 17.49 7.99 11.04
CA ARG A 79 18.83 8.21 10.52
C ARG A 79 18.83 7.88 9.04
N ILE A 80 19.24 8.86 8.25
CA ILE A 80 19.51 8.67 6.83
C ILE A 80 20.91 8.07 6.72
N HIS A 81 21.01 6.93 6.07
CA HIS A 81 22.26 6.21 5.82
C HIS A 81 22.65 6.23 4.33
N ASP A 82 21.68 6.47 3.45
CA ASP A 82 21.90 6.74 2.03
C ASP A 82 20.90 7.80 1.55
N ASN A 83 21.42 8.91 1.00
CA ASN A 83 20.60 10.03 0.50
C ASN A 83 20.08 9.77 -0.94
N SER A 84 20.58 8.74 -1.62
CA SER A 84 20.21 8.42 -3.00
C SER A 84 20.05 6.90 -3.19
N PRO A 85 19.10 6.27 -2.47
CA PRO A 85 18.87 4.84 -2.60
C PRO A 85 18.53 4.46 -4.04
N GLY A 86 19.10 3.35 -4.49
CA GLY A 86 18.91 2.82 -5.83
C GLY A 86 17.44 2.51 -6.16
N THR A 87 17.15 2.43 -7.46
CA THR A 87 15.84 1.95 -7.93
C THR A 87 15.77 0.43 -7.76
N LEU A 88 14.75 -0.04 -7.04
CA LEU A 88 14.48 -1.46 -6.88
C LEU A 88 13.39 -1.92 -7.84
N THR A 89 13.52 -3.17 -8.29
CA THR A 89 12.51 -3.86 -9.09
C THR A 89 12.04 -5.10 -8.32
N GLY A 90 10.76 -5.41 -8.39
CA GLY A 90 10.21 -6.62 -7.78
C GLY A 90 8.87 -7.01 -8.40
N SER A 91 8.40 -8.21 -8.07
CA SER A 91 7.12 -8.75 -8.49
C SER A 91 6.10 -8.73 -7.36
N VAL A 92 4.81 -8.78 -7.69
CA VAL A 92 3.73 -9.02 -6.72
C VAL A 92 2.99 -10.27 -7.18
N ARG A 93 2.75 -11.22 -6.26
CA ARG A 93 1.95 -12.40 -6.53
C ARG A 93 0.73 -12.40 -5.62
N ALA A 94 -0.37 -12.91 -6.14
CA ALA A 94 -1.60 -13.03 -5.37
C ALA A 94 -1.43 -13.98 -4.17
N ASP A 95 -0.63 -15.04 -4.33
CA ASP A 95 -0.32 -16.01 -3.27
C ASP A 95 0.45 -15.41 -2.08
N ASP A 96 1.14 -14.29 -2.28
CA ASP A 96 1.84 -13.58 -1.20
C ASP A 96 0.86 -12.75 -0.33
N ALA A 97 -0.35 -12.52 -0.83
CA ALA A 97 -1.40 -11.76 -0.17
C ALA A 97 -2.29 -12.68 0.68
N ASP A 98 -2.10 -12.61 2.00
CA ASP A 98 -2.83 -13.47 2.92
C ASP A 98 -4.36 -13.26 2.82
N HIS A 99 -5.11 -14.36 2.99
CA HIS A 99 -6.57 -14.42 2.95
C HIS A 99 -7.27 -13.98 1.65
N ILE A 100 -6.54 -13.75 0.54
CA ILE A 100 -7.16 -13.33 -0.73
C ILE A 100 -8.20 -14.34 -1.27
N SER A 101 -8.00 -15.64 -1.02
CA SER A 101 -8.92 -16.71 -1.41
C SER A 101 -10.31 -16.56 -0.77
N GLN A 102 -10.42 -15.93 0.41
CA GLN A 102 -11.71 -15.68 1.06
C GLN A 102 -12.59 -14.70 0.29
N VAL A 103 -11.98 -13.83 -0.52
CA VAL A 103 -12.68 -12.84 -1.35
C VAL A 103 -12.84 -13.34 -2.77
N ALA A 104 -11.87 -14.11 -3.29
CA ALA A 104 -11.92 -14.66 -4.63
C ALA A 104 -12.89 -15.85 -4.78
N GLY A 105 -13.19 -16.56 -3.68
CA GLY A 105 -14.04 -17.75 -3.66
C GLY A 105 -13.24 -19.05 -3.61
N ALA A 106 -13.90 -20.16 -3.30
CA ALA A 106 -13.25 -21.45 -3.07
C ALA A 106 -12.58 -22.05 -4.31
N ASP A 107 -13.06 -21.71 -5.51
CA ASP A 107 -12.59 -22.26 -6.79
C ASP A 107 -11.54 -21.37 -7.48
N TRP A 108 -10.96 -20.42 -6.75
CA TRP A 108 -9.97 -19.51 -7.30
C TRP A 108 -8.66 -20.23 -7.63
N SER A 109 -8.23 -20.16 -8.89
CA SER A 109 -7.03 -20.82 -9.44
C SER A 109 -5.70 -20.12 -9.12
N GLY A 110 -5.73 -18.95 -8.46
CA GLY A 110 -4.58 -18.06 -8.31
C GLY A 110 -4.53 -16.91 -9.32
N ASP A 111 -5.33 -16.99 -10.40
CA ASP A 111 -5.36 -15.97 -11.45
C ASP A 111 -5.89 -14.64 -10.93
N SER A 112 -5.15 -13.56 -11.15
CA SER A 112 -5.47 -12.24 -10.62
C SER A 112 -5.26 -11.13 -11.63
N ILE A 113 -6.12 -10.13 -11.59
CA ILE A 113 -5.97 -8.91 -12.37
C ILE A 113 -5.47 -7.80 -11.44
N VAL A 114 -4.34 -7.18 -11.80
CA VAL A 114 -3.74 -6.09 -11.05
C VAL A 114 -3.91 -4.79 -11.82
N TYR A 115 -4.52 -3.79 -11.17
CA TYR A 115 -4.61 -2.43 -11.70
C TYR A 115 -3.59 -1.54 -10.98
N ALA A 116 -2.67 -0.95 -11.74
CA ALA A 116 -1.72 0.03 -11.21
C ALA A 116 -1.92 1.38 -11.90
N TYR A 117 -2.07 2.43 -11.11
CA TYR A 117 -2.06 3.80 -11.63
C TYR A 117 -0.67 4.38 -11.51
N LYS A 118 -0.09 4.80 -12.64
CA LYS A 118 1.18 5.52 -12.68
C LYS A 118 0.92 7.00 -12.95
N SER A 119 1.16 7.83 -11.93
CA SER A 119 1.19 9.29 -12.11
C SER A 119 2.30 9.66 -13.10
N ARG A 120 1.97 10.47 -14.11
CA ARG A 120 2.96 11.00 -15.05
C ARG A 120 3.85 12.01 -14.30
N LYS A 121 5.17 11.81 -14.34
CA LYS A 121 6.11 12.91 -14.04
C LYS A 121 5.98 13.92 -15.18
N GLN A 122 5.52 15.15 -14.89
CA GLN A 122 5.84 16.28 -15.76
C GLN A 122 7.36 16.41 -15.77
N LYS A 123 7.96 16.30 -16.96
CA LYS A 123 9.36 16.65 -17.20
C LYS A 123 9.52 18.15 -17.16
#